data_AF-A0A7R9Y713-F1
#
_entry.id   AF-A0A7R9Y713-F1
#
_cell.length_a   1.000
_cell.length_b   1.000
_cell.length_c   1.000
_cell.angle_alpha   90.00
_cell.angle_beta   90.00
_cell.angle_gamma   90.00
#
_symmetry.space_group_name_H-M   'P 1'
#
loop_
_entity.id
_entity.type
_entity.pdbx_description
1 polymer ?
#
loop_
_entity_poly.entity_id
_entity_poly.type
_entity_poly.pdbx_seq_one_letter_code
_entity_poly.pdbx_strand_id
1 'polypeptide(L)'
;NCLLNFHGMDMTRDKLCSLIKKKQSIIEANVDARTTDGYIVRLFCIAFTKKQDDQLKETCYAKSAKVRSIRTKMINAMSTLAGKGDLKTLVKALIAGTTGEEIE
;
A
#
# COMPACT_ATOMS: atom_id res chain seq x y z
N ASN A 1 -27.69 8.41 21.66
CA ASN A 1 -27.07 8.06 20.36
C ASN A 1 -25.65 8.60 20.32
N CYS A 2 -24.66 7.75 20.04
CA CYS A 2 -23.26 8.15 19.90
C CYS A 2 -22.84 7.92 18.45
N LEU A 3 -22.56 9.00 17.70
CA LEU A 3 -22.15 8.91 16.29
C LEU A 3 -20.63 8.76 16.21
N LEU A 4 -20.15 7.83 15.39
CA LEU A 4 -18.74 7.56 15.18
C LEU A 4 -18.32 7.91 13.75
N ASN A 5 -17.05 8.27 13.57
CA ASN A 5 -16.45 8.55 12.27
C ASN A 5 -15.12 7.77 12.11
N PHE A 6 -14.66 7.63 10.88
CA PHE A 6 -13.41 6.98 10.57
C PHE A 6 -12.21 7.76 11.13
N HIS A 7 -11.30 7.07 11.80
CA HIS A 7 -10.06 7.64 12.34
C HIS A 7 -8.81 7.05 11.69
N GLY A 8 -8.82 5.75 11.39
CA GLY A 8 -7.67 5.06 10.82
C GLY A 8 -7.97 3.60 10.49
N MET A 9 -7.04 2.99 9.77
CA MET A 9 -7.06 1.59 9.37
C MET A 9 -5.66 1.03 9.56
N ASP A 10 -5.55 -0.18 10.11
CA ASP A 10 -4.28 -0.88 10.26
C ASP A 10 -4.46 -2.37 9.97
N MET A 11 -3.37 -3.03 9.59
CA MET A 11 -3.33 -4.47 9.41
C MET A 11 -3.04 -5.14 10.74
N THR A 12 -3.66 -6.29 10.99
CA THR A 12 -3.40 -7.06 12.20
C THR A 12 -1.94 -7.53 12.23
N ARG A 13 -1.35 -7.56 13.43
CA ARG A 13 0.08 -7.89 13.63
C ARG A 13 0.43 -9.28 13.08
N ASP A 14 -0.43 -10.27 13.32
CA ASP A 14 -0.29 -11.63 12.82
C ASP A 14 -0.21 -11.64 11.28
N LYS A 15 -1.05 -10.86 10.60
CA LYS A 15 -1.02 -10.75 9.15
C LYS A 15 0.26 -10.10 8.66
N LEU A 16 0.68 -8.98 9.25
CA LEU A 16 1.95 -8.33 8.91
C LEU A 16 3.15 -9.28 9.06
N CYS A 17 3.25 -9.95 10.20
CA CYS A 17 4.31 -10.92 10.45
C CYS A 17 4.29 -12.11 9.46
N SER A 18 3.10 -12.54 9.01
CA SER A 18 2.96 -13.64 8.04
C SER A 18 3.47 -13.29 6.63
N LEU A 19 3.43 -12.01 6.26
CA LEU A 19 3.84 -11.53 4.94
C LEU A 19 5.37 -11.39 4.84
N ILE A 20 6.03 -11.12 5.96
CA ILE A 20 7.48 -10.96 6.04
C ILE A 20 8.16 -12.32 6.00
N LYS A 21 8.75 -12.66 4.85
CA LYS A 21 9.51 -13.88 4.62
C LYS A 21 10.95 -13.56 4.21
N LYS A 22 11.86 -14.52 4.41
CA LYS A 22 13.25 -14.42 3.92
C LYS A 22 13.31 -14.59 2.40
N LYS A 23 14.44 -14.22 1.79
CA LYS A 23 14.75 -14.42 0.36
C LYS A 23 13.90 -13.58 -0.62
N GLN A 24 13.19 -12.57 -0.14
CA GLN A 24 12.45 -11.58 -0.94
C GLN A 24 12.83 -10.16 -0.50
N SER A 25 12.67 -9.17 -1.37
CA SER A 25 12.80 -7.76 -1.02
C SER A 25 11.48 -7.22 -0.47
N ILE A 26 11.58 -6.40 0.59
CA ILE A 26 10.48 -5.61 1.14
C ILE A 26 10.58 -4.20 0.56
N ILE A 27 9.48 -3.68 0.05
CA ILE A 27 9.38 -2.34 -0.53
C ILE A 27 8.25 -1.59 0.19
N GLU A 28 8.64 -0.57 0.94
CA GLU A 28 7.71 0.26 1.71
C GLU A 28 7.64 1.67 1.11
N ALA A 29 6.44 2.26 1.13
CA ALA A 29 6.18 3.63 0.71
C ALA A 29 5.15 4.28 1.65
N ASN A 30 5.26 5.59 1.83
CA ASN A 30 4.28 6.39 2.55
C ASN A 30 3.99 7.68 1.79
N VAL A 31 2.80 8.24 2.00
CA VAL A 31 2.42 9.54 1.45
C VAL A 31 1.45 10.24 2.40
N ASP A 32 1.64 11.55 2.55
CA ASP A 32 0.66 12.44 3.16
C ASP A 32 -0.25 12.98 2.06
N ALA A 33 -1.51 12.59 2.10
CA ALA A 33 -2.49 12.97 1.10
C ALA A 33 -3.63 13.78 1.72
N ARG A 34 -4.07 14.80 0.99
CA ARG A 34 -5.22 15.62 1.35
C ARG A 34 -6.42 15.17 0.54
N THR A 35 -7.52 14.86 1.21
CA THR A 35 -8.81 14.55 0.59
C THR A 35 -9.58 15.82 0.26
N THR A 36 -10.61 15.72 -0.57
CA THR A 36 -11.40 16.89 -1.03
C THR A 36 -12.22 17.57 0.06
N ASP A 37 -12.59 16.83 1.10
CA ASP A 37 -13.28 17.30 2.32
C ASP A 37 -12.33 17.91 3.37
N GLY A 38 -11.04 18.02 3.07
CA GLY A 38 -10.06 18.75 3.89
C GLY A 38 -9.33 17.92 4.94
N TYR A 39 -9.58 16.61 5.03
CA TYR A 39 -8.77 15.73 5.88
C TYR A 39 -7.37 15.52 5.30
N ILE A 40 -6.39 15.36 6.19
CA ILE A 40 -5.03 14.97 5.84
C ILE A 40 -4.81 13.58 6.43
N VAL A 41 -4.57 12.59 5.55
CA VAL A 41 -4.35 11.21 5.93
C VAL A 41 -2.96 10.77 5.49
N ARG A 42 -2.30 9.97 6.34
CA ARG A 42 -1.03 9.32 6.00
C ARG A 42 -1.32 7.88 5.57
N LEU A 43 -1.01 7.58 4.33
CA LEU A 43 -1.16 6.24 3.76
C LEU A 43 0.17 5.52 3.78
N PHE A 44 0.14 4.24 4.13
CA PHE A 44 1.29 3.34 4.11
C PHE A 44 1.00 2.20 3.14
N CYS A 45 2.00 1.81 2.35
CA CYS A 45 1.92 0.68 1.46
C CYS A 45 3.17 -0.18 1.60
N ILE A 46 2.97 -1.50 1.67
CA ILE A 46 4.03 -2.50 1.81
C ILE A 46 3.85 -3.50 0.67
N ALA A 47 4.92 -3.72 -0.09
CA ALA A 47 4.98 -4.67 -1.19
C ALA A 47 6.16 -5.63 -1.01
N PHE A 48 6.01 -6.84 -1.54
CA PHE A 48 7.04 -7.88 -1.51
C PHE A 48 7.31 -8.36 -2.93
N THR A 49 8.55 -8.70 -3.23
CA THR A 49 8.89 -9.33 -4.51
C THR A 49 8.43 -10.78 -4.52
N LYS A 50 7.64 -11.15 -5.53
CA LYS A 50 7.18 -12.52 -5.75
C LYS A 50 8.19 -13.32 -6.58
N LYS A 51 8.41 -14.59 -6.21
CA LYS A 51 9.19 -15.53 -7.01
C LYS A 51 8.35 -15.97 -8.22
N GLN A 52 8.93 -15.99 -9.41
CA GLN A 52 8.27 -16.53 -10.61
C GLN A 52 8.32 -18.07 -10.59
N ASP A 53 7.33 -18.72 -11.21
CA ASP A 53 7.19 -20.19 -11.14
C ASP A 53 8.41 -20.92 -11.74
N ASP A 54 8.96 -20.40 -12.83
CA ASP A 54 10.14 -20.97 -13.52
C ASP A 54 11.49 -20.52 -12.92
N GLN A 55 11.49 -19.77 -11.81
CA GLN A 55 12.71 -19.24 -11.23
C GLN A 55 13.48 -20.32 -10.45
N LEU A 56 14.63 -20.75 -10.98
CA LEU A 56 15.53 -21.70 -10.29
C LEU A 56 16.15 -21.11 -9.01
N LYS A 57 16.48 -19.82 -9.03
CA LYS A 57 17.10 -19.14 -7.88
C LYS A 57 16.10 -19.00 -6.73
N GLU A 58 16.48 -19.44 -5.53
CA GLU A 58 15.63 -19.33 -4.34
C GLU A 58 15.39 -17.88 -3.88
N THR A 59 16.27 -16.94 -4.24
CA THR A 59 16.16 -15.52 -3.85
C THR A 59 15.57 -14.69 -4.97
N CYS A 60 14.58 -13.86 -4.63
CA CYS A 60 13.99 -12.85 -5.51
C CYS A 60 14.27 -11.47 -4.91
N TYR A 61 15.45 -10.90 -5.20
CA TYR A 61 15.80 -9.57 -4.72
C TYR A 61 15.69 -8.54 -5.84
N ALA A 62 15.00 -7.44 -5.57
CA ALA A 62 14.91 -6.33 -6.50
C ALA A 62 16.19 -5.47 -6.45
N LYS A 63 16.68 -5.07 -7.64
CA LYS A 63 17.77 -4.08 -7.73
C LYS A 63 17.30 -2.72 -7.18
N SER A 64 18.20 -1.94 -6.57
CA SER A 64 17.88 -0.64 -5.96
C SER A 64 17.20 0.34 -6.93
N ALA A 65 17.56 0.31 -8.23
CA ALA A 65 16.88 1.11 -9.25
C ALA A 65 15.40 0.71 -9.41
N LYS A 66 15.10 -0.59 -9.41
CA LYS A 66 13.72 -1.10 -9.51
C LYS A 66 12.93 -0.77 -8.25
N VAL A 67 13.53 -0.94 -7.06
CA VAL A 67 12.91 -0.56 -5.78
C VAL A 67 12.48 0.92 -5.79
N ARG A 68 13.36 1.82 -6.26
CA ARG A 68 13.02 3.26 -6.39
C ARG A 68 11.85 3.48 -7.35
N SER A 69 11.87 2.85 -8.52
CA SER A 69 10.79 3.00 -9.50
C SER A 69 9.43 2.48 -8.98
N ILE A 70 9.43 1.38 -8.23
CA ILE A 70 8.21 0.81 -7.62
C ILE A 70 7.70 1.77 -6.53
N ARG A 71 8.58 2.30 -5.66
CA ARG A 71 8.17 3.29 -4.65
C ARG A 71 7.53 4.53 -5.26
N THR A 72 8.08 5.06 -6.34
CA THR A 72 7.47 6.21 -7.03
C THR A 72 6.07 5.88 -7.55
N LYS A 73 5.87 4.68 -8.13
CA LYS A 73 4.53 4.23 -8.57
C LYS A 73 3.56 4.08 -7.39
N MET A 74 3.99 3.48 -6.29
CA MET A 74 3.18 3.32 -5.07
C MET A 74 2.71 4.68 -4.54
N ILE A 75 3.61 5.65 -4.44
CA ILE A 75 3.30 7.01 -3.97
C ILE A 75 2.30 7.69 -4.91
N ASN A 76 2.53 7.60 -6.22
CA ASN A 76 1.65 8.22 -7.22
C ASN A 76 0.24 7.62 -7.18
N ALA A 77 0.11 6.29 -7.08
CA ALA A 77 -1.18 5.62 -7.00
C ALA A 77 -1.95 6.03 -5.73
N MET A 78 -1.30 5.98 -4.57
CA MET A 78 -1.91 6.40 -3.29
C MET A 78 -2.33 7.88 -3.30
N SER A 79 -1.47 8.76 -3.82
CA SER A 79 -1.78 10.20 -3.93
C SER A 79 -2.96 10.46 -4.85
N THR A 80 -3.01 9.77 -5.99
CA THR A 80 -4.13 9.89 -6.95
C THR A 80 -5.43 9.38 -6.32
N LEU A 81 -5.40 8.24 -5.63
CA LEU A 81 -6.59 7.65 -5.01
C LEU A 81 -7.19 8.58 -3.95
N ALA A 82 -6.34 9.14 -3.07
CA ALA A 82 -6.79 10.07 -2.03
C ALA A 82 -7.23 11.44 -2.59
N GLY A 83 -6.65 11.89 -3.70
CA GLY A 83 -7.05 13.15 -4.36
C GLY A 83 -8.35 13.06 -5.17
N LYS A 84 -8.85 11.86 -5.47
CA LYS A 84 -10.06 11.66 -6.29
C LYS A 84 -11.37 11.94 -5.55
N GLY A 85 -11.38 11.98 -4.21
CA GLY A 85 -12.63 12.18 -3.48
C GLY A 85 -12.52 12.31 -1.97
N ASP A 86 -13.68 12.34 -1.33
CA ASP A 86 -13.84 12.56 0.11
C ASP A 86 -13.45 11.32 0.92
N LEU A 87 -13.26 11.49 2.23
CA LEU A 87 -12.86 10.41 3.16
C LEU A 87 -13.76 9.17 3.04
N LYS A 88 -15.07 9.35 2.84
CA LYS A 88 -16.03 8.24 2.67
C LYS A 88 -15.73 7.39 1.43
N THR A 89 -15.33 8.01 0.33
CA THR A 89 -15.01 7.30 -0.92
C THR A 89 -13.67 6.59 -0.82
N LEU A 90 -12.68 7.26 -0.20
CA LEU A 90 -11.37 6.70 0.10
C LEU A 90 -11.49 5.43 0.95
N VAL A 91 -12.25 5.47 2.05
CA VAL A 91 -12.43 4.30 2.94
C VAL A 91 -13.12 3.14 2.21
N LYS A 92 -14.12 3.42 1.37
CA LYS A 92 -14.76 2.37 0.56
C LYS A 92 -13.78 1.70 -0.41
N ALA A 93 -12.89 2.47 -1.04
CA ALA A 93 -11.86 1.94 -1.93
C ALA A 93 -10.84 1.10 -1.16
N LEU A 94 -10.44 1.52 0.04
CA LEU A 94 -9.54 0.76 0.91
C LEU A 94 -10.14 -0.57 1.37
N ILE A 95 -11.44 -0.59 1.71
CA ILE A 95 -12.16 -1.83 2.09
C ILE A 95 -12.23 -2.82 0.92
N ALA A 96 -12.42 -2.32 -0.31
CA ALA A 96 -12.48 -3.16 -1.50
C ALA A 96 -11.12 -3.80 -1.87
N GLY A 97 -10.01 -3.25 -1.37
CA GLY A 97 -8.66 -3.78 -1.62
C GLY A 97 -8.12 -3.59 -3.04
N THR A 98 -8.85 -2.90 -3.92
CA THR A 98 -8.51 -2.73 -5.35
C THR A 98 -7.24 -1.90 -5.59
N THR A 99 -6.82 -1.10 -4.60
CA THR A 99 -5.59 -0.29 -4.68
C THR A 99 -4.34 -1.15 -4.88
N GLY A 100 -4.35 -2.41 -4.43
CA GLY A 100 -3.23 -3.33 -4.60
C GLY A 100 -2.99 -3.70 -6.07
N GLU A 101 -4.06 -3.88 -6.83
CA GLU A 101 -4.02 -4.28 -8.24
C GLU A 101 -3.49 -3.16 -9.15
N GLU A 102 -3.72 -1.89 -8.80
CA GLU A 102 -3.18 -0.74 -9.55
C GLU A 102 -1.66 -0.59 -9.41
N ILE A 103 -1.07 -1.20 -8.36
CA ILE A 103 0.35 -1.08 -8.01
C ILE A 103 1.18 -2.27 -8.51
N GLU A 104 0.58 -3.46 -8.60
CA GLU A 104 1.20 -4.71 -9.08
C GLU A 104 1.64 -4.63 -10.56
#